data_AF-A0A9P5VG94-F1
#
_entry.id   AF-A0A9P5VG94-F1
#
_cell.length_a   1.000
_cell.length_b   1.000
_cell.length_c   1.000
_cell.angle_alpha   90.00
_cell.angle_beta   90.00
_cell.angle_gamma   90.00
#
_symmetry.space_group_name_H-M   'P 1'
#
loop_
_entity.id
_entity.type
_entity.pdbx_description
1 polymer ?
#
loop_
_entity_poly.entity_id
_entity_poly.type
_entity_poly.pdbx_seq_one_letter_code
_entity_poly.pdbx_strand_id
1 'polypeptide(L)'
;CPHDKICPMYASLAKNTQWCHFSQKVQRPDFLRKTKHSKENFEDAKYTYVVLRKGPRPALTTARQAEIAPPKPMEDVPAKEGKHKKQPPPPPVTYDNFEDMFNASHSWSRIVVPPIKKDGHVVMDTCGPEGFLERMVIPRSQGKIPYRDARKATWGDLFPHLPKNKPVRKDSVQQPFDGSEGSEVEPNTTRRRPPGISAEQLLKRAKQKEKKQNRQKFTADEIDGKKGRGRKDDGDIIIEF
;
A
#
# COMPACT_ATOMS: atom_id res chain seq x y z
N CYS A 1 7.90 -16.00 -4.53
CA CYS A 1 7.66 -15.35 -3.23
C CYS A 1 8.77 -15.76 -2.25
N PRO A 2 9.11 -14.95 -1.24
CA PRO A 2 10.13 -15.29 -0.24
C PRO A 2 9.62 -16.25 0.87
N HIS A 3 8.34 -16.61 0.86
CA HIS A 3 7.70 -17.50 1.84
C HIS A 3 7.03 -18.71 1.17
N ASP A 4 6.79 -19.80 1.90
CA ASP A 4 6.06 -21.00 1.45
C ASP A 4 4.61 -21.01 1.96
N LYS A 5 4.27 -20.03 2.80
CA LYS A 5 2.93 -19.81 3.35
C LYS A 5 1.96 -19.36 2.24
N ILE A 6 0.66 -19.42 2.54
CA ILE A 6 -0.41 -18.89 1.67
C ILE A 6 -0.09 -17.42 1.31
N CYS A 7 -0.27 -17.05 0.05
CA CYS A 7 0.04 -15.70 -0.41
C CYS A 7 -0.89 -14.66 0.24
N PRO A 8 -0.36 -13.64 0.95
CA PRO A 8 -1.21 -12.63 1.59
C PRO A 8 -1.94 -11.73 0.57
N MET A 9 -1.40 -11.61 -0.65
CA MET A 9 -2.10 -10.98 -1.78
C MET A 9 -3.30 -11.80 -2.25
N TYR A 10 -3.27 -13.14 -2.14
CA TYR A 10 -4.41 -13.99 -2.49
C TYR A 10 -5.59 -13.77 -1.54
N ALA A 11 -5.32 -13.69 -0.23
CA ALA A 11 -6.35 -13.37 0.75
C ALA A 11 -6.93 -11.95 0.55
N SER A 12 -6.10 -11.01 0.08
CA SER A 12 -6.53 -9.65 -0.26
C SER A 12 -7.33 -9.58 -1.57
N LEU A 13 -7.20 -10.58 -2.44
CA LEU A 13 -7.87 -10.68 -3.74
C LEU A 13 -9.40 -10.73 -3.61
N ALA A 14 -9.90 -11.29 -2.50
CA ALA A 14 -11.32 -11.33 -2.19
C ALA A 14 -11.94 -9.94 -1.94
N LYS A 15 -11.12 -8.91 -1.66
CA LYS A 15 -11.58 -7.54 -1.38
C LYS A 15 -11.19 -6.55 -2.48
N ASN A 16 -10.01 -6.73 -3.10
CA ASN A 16 -9.47 -5.86 -4.14
C ASN A 16 -9.01 -6.72 -5.33
N THR A 17 -9.36 -6.34 -6.56
CA THR A 17 -9.06 -7.05 -7.82
C THR A 17 -7.55 -7.05 -8.21
N GLN A 18 -6.63 -6.97 -7.25
CA GLN A 18 -5.19 -6.88 -7.51
C GLN A 18 -4.49 -8.18 -7.13
N TRP A 19 -3.99 -8.89 -8.13
CA TRP A 19 -3.22 -10.13 -7.97
C TRP A 19 -1.72 -9.84 -7.91
N CYS A 20 -0.94 -10.80 -7.40
CA CYS A 20 0.52 -10.68 -7.36
C CYS A 20 1.10 -10.80 -8.77
N HIS A 21 1.60 -9.69 -9.31
CA HIS A 21 2.16 -9.59 -10.64
C HIS A 21 3.34 -8.63 -10.68
N PHE A 22 4.06 -8.65 -11.79
CA PHE A 22 5.07 -7.67 -12.15
C PHE A 22 4.74 -7.10 -13.53
N SER A 23 5.36 -5.98 -13.88
CA SER A 23 5.20 -5.34 -15.17
C SER A 23 6.56 -5.18 -15.84
N GLN A 24 6.66 -5.62 -17.08
CA GLN A 24 7.82 -5.41 -17.92
C GLN A 24 7.43 -4.52 -19.10
N LYS A 25 8.28 -3.55 -19.42
CA LYS A 25 8.13 -2.74 -20.63
C LYS A 25 8.57 -3.59 -21.82
N VAL A 26 7.65 -3.90 -22.72
CA VAL A 26 7.86 -4.71 -23.93
C VAL A 26 7.66 -3.83 -25.16
N GLN A 27 8.45 -4.06 -26.22
CA GLN A 27 8.29 -3.36 -27.48
C GLN A 27 7.03 -3.83 -28.20
N ARG A 28 6.17 -2.88 -28.59
CA ARG A 28 4.99 -3.15 -29.41
C ARG A 28 5.39 -3.14 -30.89
N PRO A 29 5.12 -4.22 -31.65
CA PRO A 29 5.36 -4.24 -33.08
C PRO A 29 4.59 -3.14 -33.83
N ASP A 30 5.17 -2.63 -34.92
CA ASP A 30 4.59 -1.54 -35.71
C ASP A 30 3.18 -1.84 -36.22
N PHE A 31 2.90 -3.10 -36.60
CA PHE A 31 1.58 -3.50 -37.08
C PHE A 31 0.50 -3.38 -35.98
N LEU A 32 0.82 -3.80 -34.74
CA LEU A 32 -0.05 -3.67 -33.57
C LEU A 32 -0.24 -2.21 -33.16
N ARG A 33 0.81 -1.40 -33.27
CA ARG A 33 0.75 0.04 -32.98
C ARG A 33 -0.21 0.75 -33.94
N LYS A 34 -0.08 0.49 -35.25
CA LYS A 34 -0.93 1.08 -36.29
C LYS A 34 -2.40 0.65 -36.18
N THR A 35 -2.64 -0.63 -35.92
CA THR A 35 -4.01 -1.18 -35.80
C THR A 35 -4.73 -0.74 -34.53
N LYS A 36 -4.02 -0.61 -33.40
CA LYS A 36 -4.61 -0.14 -32.12
C LYS A 36 -4.56 1.38 -31.96
N HIS A 37 -4.17 2.13 -32.99
CA HIS A 37 -4.04 3.59 -32.98
C HIS A 37 -3.22 4.14 -31.79
N SER A 38 -2.23 3.37 -31.31
CA SER A 38 -1.36 3.81 -30.23
C SER A 38 -0.21 4.64 -30.79
N LYS A 39 0.18 5.71 -30.08
CA LYS A 39 1.35 6.51 -30.45
C LYS A 39 2.65 5.87 -29.96
N GLU A 40 2.61 5.21 -28.81
CA GLU A 40 3.79 4.60 -28.19
C GLU A 40 4.18 3.28 -28.84
N ASN A 41 5.50 3.06 -28.95
CA ASN A 41 6.11 1.82 -29.45
C ASN A 41 6.37 0.78 -28.35
N PHE A 42 5.85 1.02 -27.14
CA PHE A 42 5.99 0.12 -26.00
C PHE A 42 4.66 -0.13 -25.31
N GLU A 43 4.61 -1.22 -24.57
CA GLU A 43 3.51 -1.53 -23.66
C GLU A 43 4.03 -2.18 -22.39
N ASP A 44 3.32 -1.92 -21.29
CA ASP A 44 3.61 -2.52 -19.99
C ASP A 44 2.85 -3.85 -19.88
N ALA A 45 3.56 -4.95 -20.13
CA ALA A 45 3.00 -6.30 -20.06
C ALA A 45 3.07 -6.82 -18.62
N LYS A 46 1.91 -7.19 -18.09
CA LYS A 46 1.80 -7.81 -16.76
C LYS A 46 2.10 -9.29 -16.85
N TYR A 47 2.96 -9.79 -15.96
CA TYR A 47 3.30 -11.20 -15.91
C TYR A 47 3.41 -11.69 -14.46
N THR A 48 3.26 -12.99 -14.28
CA THR A 48 3.56 -13.70 -13.04
C THR A 48 4.39 -14.91 -13.37
N TYR A 49 5.25 -15.29 -12.44
CA TYR A 49 6.12 -16.44 -12.58
C TYR A 49 6.35 -17.05 -11.21
N VAL A 50 6.60 -18.36 -11.19
CA VAL A 50 6.97 -19.09 -9.98
C VAL A 50 8.21 -19.91 -10.31
N VAL A 51 9.24 -19.77 -9.48
CA VAL A 51 10.47 -20.57 -9.58
C VAL A 51 10.44 -21.58 -8.45
N LEU A 52 10.57 -22.86 -8.79
CA LEU A 52 10.55 -23.97 -7.84
C LEU A 52 11.84 -24.77 -7.99
N ARG A 53 12.37 -25.27 -6.88
CA ARG A 53 13.50 -26.19 -6.84
C ARG A 53 13.18 -27.33 -5.88
N LYS A 54 13.76 -28.51 -6.12
CA LYS A 54 13.64 -29.64 -5.19
C LYS A 54 14.50 -29.38 -3.94
N GLY A 55 13.99 -29.75 -2.77
CA GLY A 55 14.70 -29.68 -1.49
C GLY A 55 14.27 -28.51 -0.59
N PRO A 56 14.93 -28.34 0.57
CA PRO A 56 14.60 -27.27 1.50
C PRO A 56 14.88 -25.88 0.90
N ARG A 57 14.13 -24.87 1.35
CA ARG A 57 14.39 -23.47 1.00
C ARG A 57 15.81 -23.09 1.46
N PRO A 58 16.61 -22.39 0.65
CA PRO A 58 17.92 -21.92 1.10
C PRO A 58 17.69 -20.86 2.17
N ALA A 59 18.21 -21.11 3.36
CA ALA A 59 18.20 -20.16 4.47
C ALA A 59 19.63 -19.66 4.70
N LEU A 60 19.77 -18.40 5.12
CA LEU A 60 21.03 -17.95 5.71
C LEU A 60 21.35 -18.83 6.91
N THR A 61 22.60 -19.28 7.03
CA THR A 61 23.05 -19.99 8.22
C THR A 61 22.73 -19.17 9.47
N THR A 62 22.09 -19.81 10.45
CA THR A 62 21.44 -19.19 11.63
C THR A 62 22.34 -18.22 12.41
N ALA A 63 23.66 -18.38 12.32
CA ALA A 63 24.64 -17.50 12.97
C ALA A 63 24.55 -16.02 12.54
N ARG A 64 24.26 -15.73 11.26
CA ARG A 64 24.18 -14.34 10.75
C ARG A 64 22.76 -13.76 10.71
N GLN A 65 21.72 -14.61 10.76
CA GLN A 65 20.35 -14.13 10.93
C GLN A 65 20.17 -13.39 12.27
N ALA A 66 20.91 -13.82 13.31
CA ALA A 66 20.89 -13.19 14.62
C ALA A 66 21.52 -11.78 14.65
N GLU A 67 22.48 -11.49 13.75
CA GLU A 67 23.15 -10.18 13.66
C GLU A 67 22.31 -9.15 12.89
N ILE A 68 21.49 -9.62 11.95
CA ILE A 68 20.59 -8.79 11.15
C ILE A 68 19.26 -8.59 11.88
N ALA A 69 18.82 -9.55 12.69
CA ALA A 69 17.58 -9.43 13.45
C ALA A 69 17.61 -8.18 14.35
N PRO A 70 16.52 -7.39 14.40
CA PRO A 70 16.41 -6.33 15.39
C PRO A 70 16.61 -6.94 16.78
N PRO A 71 17.23 -6.19 17.73
CA PRO A 71 17.48 -6.72 19.07
C PRO A 71 16.18 -7.29 19.62
N LYS A 72 16.25 -8.54 20.09
CA LYS A 72 15.11 -9.26 20.65
C LYS A 72 14.41 -8.37 21.69
N PRO A 73 13.08 -8.40 21.79
CA PRO A 73 12.38 -7.69 22.85
C PRO A 73 12.94 -8.22 24.18
N MET A 74 13.46 -7.31 24.99
CA MET A 74 13.73 -7.60 26.39
C MET A 74 12.37 -7.95 27.02
N GLU A 75 12.29 -9.10 27.68
CA GLU A 75 11.10 -9.60 28.37
C GLU A 75 10.49 -8.54 29.31
N ASP A 76 9.18 -8.66 29.53
CA ASP A 76 8.27 -7.66 30.10
C ASP A 76 8.79 -6.97 31.37
N VAL A 77 9.45 -5.82 31.19
CA VAL A 77 9.72 -4.88 32.28
C VAL A 77 8.47 -4.02 32.48
N PRO A 78 7.91 -3.94 33.70
CA PRO A 78 6.65 -3.23 33.95
C PRO A 78 6.74 -1.76 33.54
N ALA A 79 5.66 -1.31 32.88
CA ALA A 79 5.53 0.00 32.26
C ALA A 79 5.88 1.15 33.21
N LYS A 80 7.01 1.82 32.95
CA LYS A 80 7.23 3.20 33.40
C LYS A 80 7.15 4.12 32.18
N GLU A 81 6.25 5.09 32.25
CA GLU A 81 6.09 6.18 31.30
C GLU A 81 7.43 6.92 31.14
N GLY A 82 8.18 6.58 30.11
CA GLY A 82 9.51 7.10 29.83
C GLY A 82 9.66 7.37 28.35
N LYS A 83 10.09 8.58 28.01
CA LYS A 83 10.40 9.10 26.66
C LYS A 83 10.82 7.99 25.69
N HIS A 84 10.11 7.84 24.56
CA HIS A 84 10.46 6.92 23.48
C HIS A 84 11.97 7.07 23.12
N LYS A 85 12.80 6.14 23.62
CA LYS A 85 14.19 6.04 23.19
C LYS A 85 14.17 5.66 21.71
N LYS A 86 14.70 6.54 20.85
CA LYS A 86 14.89 6.25 19.42
C LYS A 86 15.72 4.98 19.32
N GLN A 87 15.19 3.95 18.66
CA GLN A 87 15.98 2.75 18.38
C GLN A 87 17.24 3.16 17.59
N PRO A 88 18.41 2.62 17.93
CA PRO A 88 19.61 2.85 17.14
C PRO A 88 19.34 2.37 15.70
N PRO A 89 19.91 3.06 14.68
CA PRO A 89 19.75 2.59 13.31
C PRO A 89 20.28 1.15 13.21
N PRO A 90 19.57 0.26 12.49
CA PRO A 90 20.09 -1.09 12.25
C PRO A 90 21.45 -0.98 11.55
N PRO A 91 22.41 -1.87 11.87
CA PRO A 91 23.68 -1.90 11.16
C PRO A 91 23.43 -2.04 9.65
N PRO A 92 24.24 -1.39 8.80
CA PRO A 92 24.12 -1.59 7.36
C PRO A 92 24.38 -3.06 7.06
N VAL A 93 23.49 -3.69 6.30
CA VAL A 93 23.67 -5.08 5.89
C VAL A 93 24.78 -5.10 4.84
N THR A 94 26.00 -5.48 5.25
CA THR A 94 27.13 -5.68 4.35
C THR A 94 27.35 -7.18 4.19
N TYR A 95 27.43 -7.65 2.95
CA TYR A 95 27.77 -9.02 2.64
C TYR A 95 29.26 -9.07 2.29
N ASP A 96 30.03 -9.86 3.03
CA ASP A 96 31.48 -9.97 2.84
C ASP A 96 31.84 -10.71 1.53
N ASN A 97 30.91 -11.54 1.02
CA ASN A 97 31.07 -12.28 -0.23
C ASN A 97 29.74 -12.40 -1.02
N PHE A 98 29.83 -12.82 -2.28
CA PHE A 98 28.68 -12.98 -3.18
C PHE A 98 27.74 -14.12 -2.76
N GLU A 99 28.29 -15.21 -2.26
CA GLU A 99 27.53 -16.42 -1.91
C GLU A 99 26.58 -16.18 -0.72
N ASP A 100 27.05 -15.45 0.29
CA ASP A 100 26.26 -15.04 1.44
C ASP A 100 25.15 -14.07 1.02
N MET A 101 25.45 -13.13 0.13
CA MET A 101 24.46 -12.22 -0.44
C MET A 101 23.39 -12.99 -1.23
N PHE A 102 23.82 -13.96 -2.05
CA PHE A 102 22.93 -14.79 -2.84
C PHE A 102 22.00 -15.62 -1.94
N ASN A 103 22.54 -16.26 -0.92
CA ASN A 103 21.75 -17.02 0.05
C ASN A 103 20.80 -16.13 0.86
N ALA A 104 21.24 -14.93 1.26
CA ALA A 104 20.40 -13.92 1.90
C ALA A 104 19.24 -13.46 1.03
N SER A 105 19.47 -13.32 -0.29
CA SER A 105 18.47 -12.79 -1.20
C SER A 105 17.16 -13.60 -1.23
N HIS A 106 17.22 -14.88 -0.87
CA HIS A 106 16.06 -15.76 -0.81
C HIS A 106 15.10 -15.42 0.33
N SER A 107 15.59 -14.81 1.42
CA SER A 107 14.78 -14.38 2.56
C SER A 107 14.46 -12.88 2.54
N TRP A 108 14.99 -12.12 1.58
CA TRP A 108 14.68 -10.70 1.45
C TRP A 108 13.21 -10.47 1.10
N SER A 109 12.67 -9.39 1.65
CA SER A 109 11.29 -9.01 1.39
C SER A 109 11.16 -8.47 -0.02
N ARG A 110 10.13 -8.91 -0.75
CA ARG A 110 9.89 -8.46 -2.13
C ARG A 110 8.94 -7.27 -2.15
N ILE A 111 9.27 -6.24 -2.90
CA ILE A 111 8.42 -5.05 -3.08
C ILE A 111 7.24 -5.42 -3.98
N VAL A 112 6.02 -5.34 -3.44
CA VAL A 112 4.80 -5.77 -4.13
C VAL A 112 4.07 -4.64 -4.86
N VAL A 113 4.39 -3.39 -4.54
CA VAL A 113 3.78 -2.19 -5.12
C VAL A 113 4.88 -1.16 -5.39
N PRO A 114 4.80 -0.34 -6.45
CA PRO A 114 5.76 0.74 -6.69
C PRO A 114 6.03 1.58 -5.42
N PRO A 115 7.31 1.72 -5.00
CA PRO A 115 7.66 2.51 -3.82
C PRO A 115 7.26 3.97 -3.96
N ILE A 116 6.72 4.55 -2.89
CA ILE A 116 6.37 5.97 -2.81
C ILE A 116 7.59 6.75 -2.33
N LYS A 117 8.17 7.53 -3.23
CA LYS A 117 9.38 8.29 -3.02
C LYS A 117 9.06 9.70 -2.52
N LYS A 118 9.01 9.90 -1.20
CA LYS A 118 8.82 11.21 -0.58
C LYS A 118 10.15 11.89 -0.31
N ASP A 119 10.09 13.16 0.09
CA ASP A 119 11.27 13.83 0.61
C ASP A 119 11.62 13.29 2.01
N GLY A 120 12.91 13.05 2.24
CA GLY A 120 13.45 12.50 3.48
C GLY A 120 13.11 11.04 3.81
N HIS A 121 12.16 10.38 3.14
CA HIS A 121 11.83 8.96 3.37
C HIS A 121 11.19 8.28 2.16
N VAL A 122 11.35 6.95 2.08
CA VAL A 122 10.70 6.11 1.09
C VAL A 122 9.73 5.16 1.80
N VAL A 123 8.49 5.09 1.31
CA VAL A 123 7.48 4.15 1.80
C VAL A 123 7.34 3.04 0.77
N MET A 124 7.46 1.79 1.20
CA MET A 124 7.30 0.63 0.33
C MET A 124 6.44 -0.43 1.00
N ASP A 125 5.63 -1.10 0.20
CA ASP A 125 4.83 -2.24 0.62
C ASP A 125 5.57 -3.50 0.17
N THR A 126 5.89 -4.37 1.12
CA THR A 126 6.72 -5.55 0.91
C THR A 126 6.02 -6.81 1.38
N CYS A 127 6.33 -7.91 0.73
CA CYS A 127 5.95 -9.26 1.14
C CYS A 127 7.19 -9.95 1.70
N GLY A 128 7.16 -10.27 3.00
CA GLY A 128 8.29 -10.86 3.72
C GLY A 128 8.29 -12.38 3.76
N PRO A 129 9.38 -13.01 4.24
CA PRO A 129 9.47 -14.46 4.46
C PRO A 129 8.43 -14.97 5.48
N GLU A 130 7.93 -14.07 6.34
CA GLU A 130 6.88 -14.37 7.29
C GLU A 130 5.49 -14.57 6.67
N GLY A 131 5.32 -14.23 5.39
CA GLY A 131 4.03 -14.37 4.70
C GLY A 131 3.02 -13.26 4.99
N PHE A 132 3.50 -12.11 5.47
CA PHE A 132 2.69 -10.91 5.71
C PHE A 132 2.98 -9.82 4.68
N LEU A 133 1.98 -9.00 4.35
CA LEU A 133 2.18 -7.73 3.67
C LEU A 133 2.45 -6.65 4.68
N GLU A 134 3.63 -6.07 4.59
CA GLU A 134 4.10 -5.08 5.53
C GLU A 134 4.40 -3.77 4.81
N ARG A 135 3.94 -2.66 5.38
CA ARG A 135 4.35 -1.32 4.96
C ARG A 135 5.53 -0.90 5.79
N MET A 136 6.67 -0.77 5.14
CA MET A 136 7.91 -0.30 5.75
C MET A 136 8.28 1.10 5.27
N VAL A 137 8.94 1.86 6.14
CA VAL A 137 9.39 3.22 5.87
C VAL A 137 10.89 3.30 6.10
N ILE A 138 11.63 3.70 5.07
CA ILE A 138 13.08 3.89 5.12
C ILE A 138 13.38 5.40 5.14
N PRO A 139 13.66 5.99 6.32
CA PRO A 139 14.02 7.39 6.43
C PRO A 139 15.50 7.63 6.07
N ARG A 140 15.81 8.85 5.64
CA ARG A 140 17.20 9.29 5.36
C ARG A 140 18.12 9.15 6.57
N SER A 141 17.56 9.28 7.78
CA SER A 141 18.29 9.11 9.05
C SER A 141 18.68 7.66 9.35
N GLN A 142 18.17 6.67 8.60
CA GLN A 142 18.54 5.27 8.78
C GLN A 142 19.95 4.97 8.26
N GLY A 143 20.44 5.78 7.32
CA GLY A 143 21.78 5.64 6.76
C GLY A 143 21.79 5.92 5.27
N LYS A 144 22.98 6.25 4.75
CA LYS A 144 23.16 6.59 3.33
C LYS A 144 22.89 5.40 2.40
N ILE A 145 23.35 4.20 2.77
CA ILE A 145 23.19 2.99 1.96
C ILE A 145 21.71 2.57 1.88
N PRO A 146 21.00 2.31 3.01
CA PRO A 146 19.60 1.89 2.95
C PRO A 146 18.69 2.90 2.24
N TYR A 147 18.92 4.20 2.49
CA TYR A 147 18.12 5.25 1.86
C TYR A 147 18.37 5.37 0.35
N ARG A 148 19.63 5.27 -0.09
CA ARG A 148 19.98 5.29 -1.52
C ARG A 148 19.37 4.10 -2.25
N ASP A 149 19.47 2.92 -1.66
CA ASP A 149 18.95 1.68 -2.24
C ASP A 149 17.41 1.74 -2.29
N ALA A 150 16.76 2.19 -1.22
CA ALA A 150 15.31 2.40 -1.20
C ALA A 150 14.82 3.41 -2.26
N ARG A 151 15.57 4.48 -2.50
CA ARG A 151 15.25 5.47 -3.54
C ARG A 151 15.41 4.93 -4.96
N LYS A 152 16.30 3.96 -5.16
CA LYS A 152 16.54 3.30 -6.44
C LYS A 152 15.62 2.10 -6.67
N ALA A 153 15.09 1.52 -5.59
CA ALA A 153 14.20 0.38 -5.66
C ALA A 153 12.96 0.66 -6.53
N THR A 154 12.54 -0.37 -7.22
CA THR A 154 11.41 -0.43 -8.13
C THR A 154 10.46 -1.56 -7.72
N TRP A 155 9.31 -1.62 -8.37
CA TRP A 155 8.34 -2.66 -8.11
C TRP A 155 8.89 -4.02 -8.53
N GLY A 156 8.83 -5.00 -7.62
CA GLY A 156 9.33 -6.35 -7.84
C GLY A 156 10.74 -6.60 -7.32
N ASP A 157 11.48 -5.56 -6.94
CA ASP A 157 12.82 -5.71 -6.36
C ASP A 157 12.78 -6.43 -5.01
N LEU A 158 13.87 -7.15 -4.71
CA LEU A 158 14.15 -7.67 -3.38
C LEU A 158 14.84 -6.59 -2.56
N PHE A 159 14.43 -6.44 -1.30
CA PHE A 159 14.94 -5.39 -0.43
C PHE A 159 15.68 -5.98 0.78
N PRO A 160 17.01 -5.72 0.92
CA PRO A 160 17.84 -6.34 1.95
C PRO A 160 17.79 -5.64 3.32
N HIS A 161 17.41 -4.36 3.37
CA HIS A 161 17.55 -3.56 4.58
C HIS A 161 16.29 -3.63 5.45
N LEU A 162 16.47 -3.85 6.75
CA LEU A 162 15.37 -3.78 7.70
C LEU A 162 14.98 -2.33 8.01
N PRO A 163 13.70 -2.03 8.23
CA PRO A 163 13.29 -0.68 8.60
C PRO A 163 13.70 -0.34 10.03
N LYS A 164 14.03 0.93 10.26
CA LYS A 164 14.32 1.45 11.61
C LYS A 164 13.14 1.36 12.58
N ASN A 165 11.92 1.55 12.06
CA ASN A 165 10.69 1.42 12.83
C ASN A 165 10.01 0.10 12.46
N LYS A 166 9.28 -0.50 13.42
CA LYS A 166 8.48 -1.70 13.15
C LYS A 166 7.55 -1.45 11.96
N PRO A 167 7.58 -2.29 10.93
CA PRO A 167 6.72 -2.11 9.78
C PRO A 167 5.27 -2.39 10.16
N VAL A 168 4.34 -1.72 9.47
CA VAL A 168 2.91 -1.82 9.75
C VAL A 168 2.32 -2.92 8.89
N ARG A 169 1.72 -3.95 9.49
CA ARG A 169 1.01 -4.99 8.75
C ARG A 169 -0.21 -4.39 8.03
N LYS A 170 -0.31 -4.69 6.73
CA LYS A 170 -1.42 -4.30 5.86
C LYS A 170 -2.45 -5.40 5.69
N ASP A 171 -2.12 -6.61 6.12
CA ASP A 171 -3.02 -7.74 6.02
C ASP A 171 -4.30 -7.44 6.80
N SER A 172 -5.43 -7.60 6.13
CA SER A 172 -6.73 -7.64 6.81
C SER A 172 -7.07 -9.05 7.33
N VAL A 173 -6.08 -9.94 7.38
CA VAL A 173 -6.21 -11.35 7.74
C VAL A 173 -5.85 -11.49 9.22
N GLN A 174 -6.86 -11.59 10.08
CA GLN A 174 -6.72 -12.44 11.27
C GLN A 174 -6.46 -13.84 10.73
N GLN A 175 -5.33 -14.46 11.06
CA GLN A 175 -5.01 -15.80 10.59
C GLN A 175 -6.12 -16.76 11.03
N PRO A 176 -6.84 -17.43 10.12
CA PRO A 176 -7.82 -18.43 10.52
C PRO A 176 -7.14 -19.80 10.60
N PHE A 177 -6.23 -19.99 11.56
CA PHE A 177 -5.81 -21.32 12.04
C PHE A 177 -4.86 -21.21 13.25
N ASP A 178 -5.37 -20.87 14.43
CA ASP A 178 -4.85 -21.47 15.65
C ASP A 178 -5.93 -22.37 16.25
N GLY A 179 -5.68 -23.68 16.24
CA GLY A 179 -6.57 -24.66 16.83
C GLY A 179 -6.54 -24.54 18.35
N SER A 180 -7.32 -23.63 18.90
CA SER A 180 -7.75 -23.69 20.30
C SER A 180 -9.26 -23.53 20.40
N GLU A 181 -9.89 -24.52 21.00
CA GLU A 181 -11.33 -24.69 21.11
C GLU A 181 -11.97 -23.57 21.97
N GLY A 182 -13.13 -23.10 21.52
CA GLY A 182 -14.23 -22.67 22.38
C GLY A 182 -14.03 -21.42 23.25
N SER A 183 -14.38 -20.26 22.70
CA SER A 183 -15.23 -19.31 23.44
C SER A 183 -16.00 -18.43 22.46
N GLU A 184 -17.32 -18.41 22.62
CA GLU A 184 -18.22 -17.52 21.88
C GLU A 184 -17.87 -16.06 22.24
N VAL A 185 -17.42 -15.28 21.24
CA VAL A 185 -17.14 -13.85 21.41
C VAL A 185 -18.26 -13.06 20.73
N GLU A 186 -19.13 -12.51 21.57
CA GLU A 186 -20.16 -11.52 21.24
C GLU A 186 -19.61 -10.36 20.36
N PRO A 187 -20.35 -9.86 19.36
CA PRO A 187 -19.88 -8.79 18.49
C PRO A 187 -19.79 -7.46 19.26
N ASN A 188 -18.56 -7.03 19.52
CA ASN A 188 -18.22 -5.77 20.19
C ASN A 188 -18.59 -4.55 19.33
N THR A 189 -19.77 -3.96 19.58
CA THR A 189 -20.25 -2.74 18.93
C THR A 189 -19.69 -1.48 19.61
N THR A 190 -18.37 -1.29 19.65
CA THR A 190 -17.78 0.00 20.05
C THR A 190 -17.47 0.88 18.85
N ARG A 191 -18.50 1.40 18.17
CA ARG A 191 -18.37 2.70 17.49
C ARG A 191 -18.47 3.78 18.55
N ARG A 192 -17.35 4.47 18.80
CA ARG A 192 -17.25 5.59 19.74
C ARG A 192 -18.32 6.64 19.43
N ARG A 193 -19.34 6.73 20.29
CA ARG A 193 -20.38 7.76 20.27
C ARG A 193 -19.74 9.07 20.76
N PRO A 194 -19.73 10.16 20.00
CA PRO A 194 -19.24 11.44 20.53
C PRO A 194 -20.16 11.89 21.68
N PRO A 195 -19.61 12.39 22.80
CA PRO A 195 -20.40 12.65 23.99
C PRO A 195 -21.25 13.92 23.85
N GLY A 196 -22.46 13.88 24.43
CA GLY A 196 -23.06 15.07 25.04
C GLY A 196 -24.13 15.86 24.28
N ILE A 197 -24.71 15.36 23.18
CA ILE A 197 -25.82 16.06 22.51
C ILE A 197 -27.10 15.26 22.70
N SER A 198 -28.08 15.82 23.42
CA SER A 198 -29.37 15.15 23.61
C SER A 198 -30.08 14.97 22.27
N ALA A 199 -30.83 13.88 22.11
CA ALA A 199 -31.54 13.55 20.87
C ALA A 199 -32.43 14.72 20.37
N GLU A 200 -32.99 15.48 21.31
CA GLU A 200 -33.82 16.65 21.03
C GLU A 200 -33.04 17.80 20.35
N GLN A 201 -31.78 18.02 20.72
CA GLN A 201 -30.93 19.04 20.10
C GLN A 201 -30.52 18.67 18.67
N LEU A 202 -30.36 17.37 18.38
CA LEU A 202 -30.10 16.89 17.01
C LEU A 202 -31.31 17.10 16.10
N LEU A 203 -32.52 16.83 16.60
CA LEU A 203 -33.78 17.06 15.89
C LEU A 203 -33.99 18.55 15.60
N LYS A 204 -33.70 19.44 16.55
CA LYS A 204 -33.78 20.91 16.35
C LYS A 204 -32.80 21.41 15.27
N ARG A 205 -31.56 20.89 15.27
CA ARG A 205 -30.55 21.23 14.24
C ARG A 205 -30.93 20.70 12.85
N ALA A 206 -31.51 19.51 12.76
CA ALA A 206 -31.98 18.94 11.49
C ALA A 206 -33.10 19.79 10.89
N LYS A 207 -34.12 20.14 11.68
CA LYS A 207 -35.23 21.01 11.24
C LYS A 207 -34.76 22.41 10.81
N GLN A 208 -33.78 23.00 11.51
CA GLN A 208 -33.20 24.28 11.11
C GLN A 208 -32.40 24.20 9.80
N LYS A 209 -31.65 23.10 9.56
CA LYS A 209 -30.95 22.87 8.30
C LYS A 209 -31.93 22.73 7.13
N GLU A 210 -32.99 21.97 7.32
CA GLU A 210 -34.05 21.78 6.31
C GLU A 210 -34.76 23.10 5.97
N LYS A 211 -35.11 23.90 6.98
CA LYS A 211 -35.70 25.24 6.78
C LYS A 211 -34.76 26.20 6.04
N LYS A 212 -33.45 26.15 6.29
CA LYS A 212 -32.44 26.92 5.54
C LYS A 212 -32.31 26.45 4.09
N GLN A 213 -32.32 25.14 3.85
CA GLN A 213 -32.28 24.58 2.50
C GLN A 213 -33.51 24.96 1.68
N ASN A 214 -34.71 24.87 2.25
CA ASN A 214 -35.93 25.29 1.56
C ASN A 214 -35.95 26.80 1.27
N ARG A 215 -35.41 27.63 2.18
CA ARG A 215 -35.31 29.07 1.95
C ARG A 215 -34.31 29.44 0.85
N GLN A 216 -33.22 28.68 0.70
CA GLN A 216 -32.25 28.86 -0.39
C GLN A 216 -32.76 28.37 -1.75
N LYS A 217 -33.60 27.32 -1.77
CA LYS A 217 -34.26 26.87 -3.00
C LYS A 217 -35.24 27.92 -3.55
N PHE A 218 -36.03 28.56 -2.68
CA PHE A 218 -37.00 29.57 -3.10
C PHE A 218 -36.36 30.82 -3.75
N THR A 219 -35.12 31.18 -3.35
CA THR A 219 -34.39 32.32 -3.93
C THR A 219 -33.69 31.99 -5.26
N ALA A 220 -33.47 30.72 -5.57
CA ALA A 220 -32.79 30.31 -6.80
C ALA A 220 -33.74 30.33 -8.02
N ASP A 221 -35.01 29.98 -7.81
CA ASP A 221 -36.03 29.95 -8.88
C ASP A 221 -36.46 31.38 -9.32
N GLU A 222 -36.24 32.41 -8.50
CA GLU A 222 -36.54 33.81 -8.86
C GLU A 222 -35.52 34.44 -9.84
N ILE A 223 -34.37 33.80 -10.06
CA ILE A 223 -33.29 34.30 -10.93
C ILE A 223 -33.43 33.82 -12.39
N ASP A 224 -34.21 32.76 -12.66
CA ASP A 224 -34.33 32.18 -14.01
C ASP A 224 -35.49 32.79 -14.86
N GLY A 225 -36.31 33.66 -14.28
CA GLY A 225 -37.51 34.23 -14.93
C GLY A 225 -37.31 35.46 -15.82
N LYS A 226 -36.08 35.98 -16.01
CA LYS A 226 -35.83 37.19 -16.81
C LYS A 226 -34.66 37.01 -17.78
N LYS A 227 -34.87 36.30 -18.89
CA LYS A 227 -34.15 36.56 -20.15
C LYS A 227 -34.92 35.98 -21.35
N GLY A 228 -35.90 36.75 -21.82
CA GLY A 228 -36.48 36.58 -23.15
C GLY A 228 -36.23 37.82 -24.00
N ARG A 229 -35.69 37.60 -25.22
CA ARG A 229 -36.09 38.17 -26.55
C ARG A 229 -34.92 38.64 -27.44
N GLY A 230 -34.94 38.14 -28.68
CA GLY A 230 -34.35 38.71 -29.91
C GLY A 230 -32.96 38.17 -30.26
N ARG A 231 -32.62 37.77 -31.50
CA ARG A 231 -33.19 38.02 -32.84
C ARG A 231 -32.67 36.93 -33.81
N LYS A 232 -33.40 36.70 -34.90
CA LYS A 232 -33.01 35.86 -36.06
C LYS A 232 -31.83 36.51 -36.80
N ASP A 233 -31.08 35.72 -37.58
CA ASP A 233 -30.92 35.87 -39.05
C ASP A 233 -29.87 34.86 -39.57
N ASP A 234 -30.37 33.96 -40.43
CA ASP A 234 -29.87 33.40 -41.69
C ASP A 234 -28.37 33.18 -41.98
N GLY A 235 -28.04 32.02 -42.55
CA GLY A 235 -26.82 31.81 -43.34
C GLY A 235 -26.34 30.36 -43.44
N ASP A 236 -26.82 29.64 -44.46
CA ASP A 236 -26.18 28.43 -45.00
C ASP A 236 -24.73 28.71 -45.41
N ILE A 237 -23.82 27.73 -45.23
CA ILE A 237 -22.76 27.37 -46.19
C ILE A 237 -22.25 25.95 -45.85
N ILE A 238 -22.52 25.05 -46.78
CA ILE A 238 -21.83 23.79 -47.03
C ILE A 238 -20.49 24.13 -47.70
N ILE A 239 -19.35 23.56 -47.28
CA ILE A 239 -18.30 23.04 -48.18
C ILE A 239 -17.57 21.88 -47.46
N GLU A 240 -17.56 20.71 -48.12
CA GLU A 240 -16.71 19.54 -47.83
C GLU A 240 -15.23 19.81 -48.17
N PHE A 241 -14.30 19.22 -47.41
CA PHE A 241 -13.29 18.25 -47.87
C PHE A 241 -12.62 17.60 -46.65
#